data_AF-U7GDH4-F1
#
_entry.id   AF-U7GDH4-F1
#
_cell.length_a   1.000
_cell.length_b   1.000
_cell.length_c   1.000
_cell.angle_alpha   90.00
_cell.angle_beta   90.00
_cell.angle_gamma   90.00
#
_symmetry.space_group_name_H-M   'P 1'
#
loop_
_entity.id
_entity.type
_entity.pdbx_description
1 polymer ?
#
loop_
_entity_poly.entity_id
_entity_poly.type
_entity_poly.pdbx_seq_one_letter_code
_entity_poly.pdbx_strand_id
1 'polypeptide(L)'
;MTDHTQKHIDSPEVAAWWAERRRYLEQIRKTPELRRQFRKEVALYLLRRALWCYGFFPVVIAFWLPFVLSSFNPVVMANSLIPMLQEFVASNPEQQATTLSTLTIAWLSIGSFFLVFDFVLTPFRSPYEYEADVYMKAWEQVNHDPLPDKV
;
A
#
# COMPACT_ATOMS: atom_id res chain seq x y z
N MET A 1 -6.19 -45.84 0.77
CA MET A 1 -6.17 -45.36 2.18
C MET A 1 -4.74 -44.93 2.44
N THR A 2 -4.37 -43.73 2.01
CA THR A 2 -3.01 -43.19 2.09
C THR A 2 -2.86 -42.52 3.44
N ASP A 3 -2.06 -43.15 4.30
CA ASP A 3 -1.69 -42.66 5.62
C ASP A 3 -0.95 -41.32 5.47
N HIS A 4 -1.64 -40.23 5.79
CA HIS A 4 -0.99 -38.94 6.02
C HIS A 4 -0.37 -39.01 7.41
N THR A 5 0.81 -39.63 7.49
CA THR A 5 1.62 -39.63 8.70
C THR A 5 2.01 -38.18 8.97
N GLN A 6 1.23 -37.53 9.82
CA GLN A 6 1.43 -36.19 10.32
C GLN A 6 2.75 -36.22 11.10
N LYS A 7 3.87 -35.92 10.43
CA LYS A 7 5.20 -35.81 11.04
C LYS A 7 5.06 -34.82 12.20
N HIS A 8 5.11 -35.36 13.42
CA HIS A 8 5.13 -34.57 14.63
C HIS A 8 6.41 -33.72 14.58
N ILE A 9 6.23 -32.42 14.37
CA ILE A 9 7.36 -31.50 14.36
C ILE A 9 7.87 -31.42 15.80
N ASP A 10 9.13 -31.78 16.03
CA ASP A 10 9.74 -31.64 17.34
C ASP A 10 9.91 -30.15 17.66
N SER A 11 9.22 -29.69 18.69
CA SER A 11 9.33 -28.33 19.27
C SER A 11 10.76 -27.76 19.34
N PRO A 12 11.82 -28.55 19.67
CA PRO A 12 13.19 -28.04 19.67
C PRO A 12 13.75 -27.66 18.28
N GLU A 13 13.36 -28.35 17.20
CA GLU A 13 13.84 -28.03 15.84
C GLU A 13 13.22 -26.72 15.33
N VAL A 14 11.93 -26.51 15.60
CA VAL A 14 11.24 -25.24 15.33
C VAL A 14 11.86 -24.10 16.12
N ALA A 15 12.20 -24.34 17.39
CA ALA A 15 12.87 -23.35 18.22
C ALA A 15 14.26 -22.99 17.68
N ALA A 16 15.03 -23.97 17.19
CA ALA A 16 16.33 -23.74 16.55
C ALA A 16 16.18 -22.92 15.26
N TRP A 17 15.18 -23.24 14.43
CA TRP A 17 14.87 -22.48 13.21
C TRP A 17 14.53 -21.01 13.49
N TRP A 18 13.68 -20.74 14.48
CA TRP A 18 13.33 -19.37 14.88
C TRP A 18 14.48 -18.62 15.56
N ALA A 19 15.39 -19.33 16.23
CA ALA A 19 16.60 -18.74 16.81
C ALA A 19 17.57 -18.31 15.70
N GLU A 20 17.75 -19.14 14.67
CA GLU A 20 18.64 -18.84 13.56
C GLU A 20 18.11 -17.71 12.68
N ARG A 21 16.80 -17.72 12.35
CA ARG A 21 16.16 -16.60 11.65
C ARG A 21 16.37 -15.27 12.37
N ARG A 22 16.23 -15.26 13.71
CA ARG A 22 16.46 -14.05 14.53
C ARG A 22 17.92 -13.58 14.48
N ARG A 23 18.88 -14.49 14.60
CA ARG A 23 20.32 -14.18 14.49
C ARG A 23 20.67 -13.61 13.13
N TYR A 24 20.17 -14.21 12.06
CA TYR A 24 20.39 -13.73 10.70
C TYR A 24 19.80 -12.34 10.49
N LEU A 25 18.56 -12.11 10.95
CA LEU A 25 17.91 -10.79 10.91
C LEU A 25 18.72 -9.70 11.66
N GLU A 26 19.26 -10.02 12.84
CA GLU A 26 20.14 -9.10 13.58
C GLU A 26 21.43 -8.77 12.84
N GLN A 27 21.98 -9.75 12.12
CA GLN A 27 23.20 -9.58 11.32
C GLN A 27 22.95 -8.70 10.10
N ILE A 28 21.93 -9.02 9.27
CA ILE A 28 21.62 -8.24 8.06
C ILE A 28 21.14 -6.82 8.38
N ARG A 29 20.53 -6.60 9.55
CA ARG A 29 20.12 -5.25 9.99
C ARG A 29 21.31 -4.31 10.22
N LYS A 30 22.53 -4.83 10.41
CA LYS A 30 23.76 -4.02 10.51
C LYS A 30 24.28 -3.55 9.15
N THR A 31 23.83 -4.18 8.05
CA THR A 31 24.26 -3.85 6.69
C THR A 31 23.67 -2.50 6.24
N PRO A 32 24.50 -1.49 5.89
CA PRO A 32 24.00 -0.17 5.50
C PRO A 32 23.34 -0.15 4.11
N GLU A 33 23.76 -1.04 3.21
CA GLU A 33 23.20 -1.18 1.85
C GLU A 33 21.74 -1.60 1.89
N LEU A 34 21.42 -2.63 2.69
CA LEU A 34 20.06 -3.14 2.86
C LEU A 34 19.12 -2.08 3.47
N ARG A 35 19.61 -1.27 4.41
CA ARG A 35 18.85 -0.12 4.94
C ARG A 35 18.56 0.94 3.89
N ARG A 36 19.50 1.21 2.98
CA ARG A 36 19.29 2.17 1.89
C ARG A 36 18.28 1.63 0.88
N GLN A 37 18.40 0.36 0.51
CA GLN A 37 17.46 -0.31 -0.38
C GLN A 37 16.06 -0.35 0.20
N PHE A 38 15.92 -0.77 1.46
CA PHE A 38 14.64 -0.75 2.18
C PHE A 38 14.00 0.64 2.16
N ARG A 39 14.75 1.70 2.51
CA ARG A 39 14.21 3.07 2.49
C ARG A 39 13.77 3.50 1.08
N LYS A 40 14.52 3.12 0.05
CA LYS A 40 14.19 3.43 -1.35
C LYS A 40 12.91 2.70 -1.78
N GLU A 41 12.80 1.42 -1.46
CA GLU A 41 11.64 0.61 -1.80
C GLU A 41 10.40 1.05 -1.04
N VAL A 42 10.51 1.33 0.26
CA VAL A 42 9.43 1.92 1.07
C VAL A 42 9.02 3.28 0.52
N ALA A 43 9.98 4.15 0.21
CA ALA A 43 9.67 5.47 -0.35
C ALA A 43 8.95 5.35 -1.70
N LEU A 44 9.43 4.50 -2.61
CA LEU A 44 8.79 4.28 -3.91
C LEU A 44 7.40 3.66 -3.76
N TYR A 45 7.25 2.70 -2.84
CA TYR A 45 5.99 2.07 -2.51
C TYR A 45 4.96 3.10 -1.99
N LEU A 46 5.34 3.88 -0.97
CA LEU A 46 4.48 4.91 -0.40
C LEU A 46 4.19 6.02 -1.41
N LEU A 47 5.16 6.42 -2.22
CA LEU A 47 4.98 7.49 -3.22
C LEU A 47 4.04 7.06 -4.34
N ARG A 48 4.19 5.84 -4.87
CA ARG A 48 3.25 5.28 -5.85
C ARG A 48 1.85 5.21 -5.27
N ARG A 49 1.73 4.76 -4.02
CA ARG A 49 0.46 4.64 -3.32
C ARG A 49 -0.18 5.99 -3.05
N ALA A 50 0.58 6.97 -2.59
CA ALA A 50 0.11 8.34 -2.37
C ALA A 50 -0.32 8.99 -3.68
N LEU A 51 0.46 8.85 -4.76
CA LEU A 51 0.08 9.35 -6.09
C LEU A 51 -1.22 8.73 -6.58
N TRP A 52 -1.43 7.43 -6.35
CA TRP A 52 -2.68 6.78 -6.70
C TRP A 52 -3.84 7.26 -5.81
N CYS A 53 -3.64 7.31 -4.50
CA CYS A 53 -4.68 7.65 -3.55
C CYS A 53 -5.12 9.12 -3.64
N TYR A 54 -4.18 10.05 -3.79
CA TYR A 54 -4.48 11.48 -3.91
C TYR A 54 -4.67 11.94 -5.35
N GLY A 55 -4.18 11.20 -6.35
CA GLY A 55 -4.33 11.56 -7.75
C GLY A 55 -5.55 10.92 -8.40
N PHE A 56 -5.70 9.60 -8.28
CA PHE A 56 -6.72 8.87 -9.03
C PHE A 56 -8.10 8.99 -8.37
N PHE A 57 -8.26 8.63 -7.10
CA PHE A 57 -9.60 8.54 -6.49
C PHE A 57 -10.32 9.89 -6.36
N PRO A 58 -9.70 10.99 -5.88
CA PRO A 58 -10.36 12.28 -5.81
C PRO A 58 -10.79 12.79 -7.19
N VAL A 59 -9.92 12.66 -8.21
CA VAL A 59 -10.24 13.03 -9.60
C VAL A 59 -11.41 12.19 -10.11
N VAL A 60 -11.32 10.86 -9.99
CA VAL A 60 -12.36 9.96 -10.47
C VAL A 60 -13.68 10.28 -9.77
N ILE A 61 -13.71 10.47 -8.46
CA ILE A 61 -14.96 10.82 -7.76
C ILE A 61 -15.50 12.18 -8.24
N ALA A 62 -14.63 13.18 -8.38
CA ALA A 62 -15.01 14.53 -8.81
C ALA A 62 -15.57 14.57 -10.25
N PHE A 63 -15.13 13.69 -11.15
CA PHE A 63 -15.59 13.66 -12.54
C PHE A 63 -16.61 12.55 -12.83
N TRP A 64 -16.40 11.35 -12.31
CA TRP A 64 -17.23 10.17 -12.56
C TRP A 64 -18.63 10.32 -11.95
N LEU A 65 -18.75 10.82 -10.72
CA LEU A 65 -20.08 11.01 -10.11
C LEU A 65 -20.93 12.00 -10.91
N PRO A 66 -20.46 13.22 -11.25
CA PRO A 66 -21.22 14.11 -12.13
C PRO A 66 -21.50 13.52 -13.51
N PHE A 67 -20.56 12.76 -14.06
CA PHE A 67 -20.74 12.14 -15.37
C PHE A 67 -21.84 11.07 -15.36
N VAL A 68 -21.90 10.23 -14.33
CA VAL A 68 -22.98 9.24 -14.14
C VAL A 68 -24.31 9.96 -13.87
N LEU A 69 -24.33 10.99 -13.02
CA LEU A 69 -25.54 11.75 -12.72
C LEU A 69 -26.08 12.51 -13.94
N SER A 70 -25.21 12.86 -14.89
CA SER A 70 -25.60 13.43 -16.19
C SER A 70 -25.94 12.37 -17.25
N SER A 71 -26.17 11.12 -16.84
CA SER A 71 -26.48 10.00 -17.75
C SER A 71 -25.44 9.81 -18.84
N PHE A 72 -24.16 9.98 -18.50
CA PHE A 72 -23.02 9.90 -19.42
C PHE A 72 -23.05 10.94 -20.56
N ASN A 73 -23.77 12.06 -20.38
CA ASN A 73 -23.82 13.15 -21.34
C ASN A 73 -22.83 14.27 -20.96
N PRO A 74 -21.69 14.41 -21.69
CA PRO A 74 -20.68 15.40 -21.36
C PRO A 74 -21.16 16.85 -21.57
N VAL A 75 -22.12 17.08 -22.48
CA VAL A 75 -22.66 18.42 -22.72
C VAL A 75 -23.49 18.88 -21.53
N VAL A 76 -24.32 17.99 -20.98
CA VAL A 76 -25.11 18.28 -19.78
C VAL A 76 -24.20 18.56 -18.58
N MET A 77 -23.14 17.76 -18.41
CA MET A 77 -22.13 17.98 -17.37
C MET A 77 -21.39 19.32 -17.55
N ALA A 78 -21.00 19.69 -18.78
CA ALA A 78 -20.36 20.97 -19.04
C ALA A 78 -21.31 22.14 -18.75
N ASN A 79 -22.58 22.02 -19.14
CA ASN A 79 -23.59 23.05 -18.89
C ASN A 79 -23.85 23.30 -17.40
N SER A 80 -23.61 22.32 -16.52
CA SER A 80 -23.69 22.51 -15.07
C SER A 80 -22.37 23.03 -14.45
N LEU A 81 -21.22 22.63 -14.98
CA LEU A 81 -19.91 23.02 -14.43
C LEU A 81 -19.43 24.40 -14.89
N ILE A 82 -19.69 24.79 -16.13
CA ILE A 82 -19.23 26.08 -16.69
C ILE A 82 -19.76 27.28 -15.88
N PRO A 83 -21.06 27.37 -15.55
CA PRO A 83 -21.57 28.48 -14.74
C PRO A 83 -20.89 28.56 -13.36
N MET A 84 -20.68 27.41 -12.71
CA MET A 84 -20.00 27.35 -11.41
C MET A 84 -18.56 27.86 -11.48
N LEU A 85 -17.83 27.55 -12.55
CA LEU A 85 -16.48 28.07 -12.78
C LEU A 85 -16.50 29.58 -13.04
N GLN A 86 -17.47 30.08 -13.80
CA GLN A 86 -17.63 31.51 -14.06
C GLN A 86 -17.95 32.29 -12.78
N GLU A 87 -18.86 31.76 -11.95
CA GLU A 87 -19.19 32.32 -10.64
C GLU A 87 -17.97 32.34 -9.70
N PHE A 88 -17.18 31.26 -9.68
CA PHE A 88 -15.93 31.22 -8.91
C PHE A 88 -14.92 32.28 -9.36
N VAL A 89 -14.68 32.40 -10.68
CA VAL A 89 -13.74 33.39 -11.23
C VAL A 89 -14.22 34.83 -10.97
N ALA A 90 -15.54 35.07 -11.03
CA ALA A 90 -16.14 36.36 -10.74
C ALA A 90 -16.26 36.68 -9.24
N SER A 91 -16.04 35.70 -8.37
CA SER A 91 -16.20 35.86 -6.92
C SER A 91 -15.06 36.66 -6.28
N ASN A 92 -15.34 37.22 -5.09
CA ASN A 92 -14.35 37.96 -4.32
C ASN A 92 -13.22 37.05 -3.80
N PRO A 93 -12.01 37.58 -3.56
CA PRO A 93 -10.86 36.79 -3.10
C PRO A 93 -11.11 35.94 -1.85
N GLU A 94 -11.92 36.43 -0.92
CA GLU A 94 -12.29 35.70 0.30
C GLU A 94 -13.12 34.44 -0.01
N GLN A 95 -14.07 34.54 -0.94
CA GLN A 95 -14.88 33.40 -1.38
C GLN A 95 -14.05 32.41 -2.17
N GLN A 96 -13.12 32.89 -3.01
CA GLN A 96 -12.18 32.03 -3.73
C GLN A 96 -11.30 31.23 -2.76
N ALA A 97 -10.72 31.90 -1.76
CA ALA A 97 -9.88 31.25 -0.74
C ALA A 97 -10.67 30.19 0.05
N THR A 98 -11.91 30.50 0.43
CA THR A 98 -12.80 29.56 1.11
C THR A 98 -13.09 28.35 0.23
N THR A 99 -13.45 28.56 -1.04
CA THR A 99 -13.75 27.48 -1.99
C THR A 99 -12.53 26.58 -2.20
N LEU A 100 -11.34 27.17 -2.42
CA LEU A 100 -10.10 26.41 -2.58
C LEU A 100 -9.74 25.63 -1.31
N SER A 101 -9.95 26.22 -0.14
CA SER A 101 -9.75 25.54 1.15
C SER A 101 -10.67 24.32 1.28
N THR A 102 -11.97 24.50 1.03
CA THR A 102 -12.95 23.41 1.06
C THR A 102 -12.61 22.31 0.06
N LEU A 103 -12.26 22.66 -1.18
CA LEU A 103 -11.86 21.68 -2.20
C LEU A 103 -10.59 20.93 -1.78
N THR A 104 -9.59 21.62 -1.25
CA THR A 104 -8.34 21.02 -0.78
C THR A 104 -8.61 20.06 0.39
N ILE A 105 -9.43 20.46 1.35
CA ILE A 105 -9.82 19.62 2.49
C ILE A 105 -10.58 18.39 2.01
N ALA A 106 -11.55 18.55 1.12
CA ALA A 106 -12.31 17.43 0.55
C ALA A 106 -11.38 16.46 -0.22
N TRP A 107 -10.46 17.01 -1.02
CA TRP A 107 -9.46 16.24 -1.76
C TRP A 107 -8.54 15.42 -0.85
N LEU A 108 -7.98 16.07 0.18
CA LEU A 108 -7.12 15.43 1.16
C LEU A 108 -7.89 14.41 2.00
N SER A 109 -9.15 14.68 2.34
CA SER A 109 -10.01 13.77 3.10
C SER A 109 -10.26 12.48 2.33
N ILE A 110 -10.72 12.60 1.07
CA ILE A 110 -10.94 11.44 0.18
C ILE A 110 -9.63 10.67 -0.03
N GLY A 111 -8.55 11.37 -0.39
CA GLY A 111 -7.26 10.73 -0.63
C GLY A 111 -6.70 10.03 0.60
N SER A 112 -6.84 10.61 1.79
CA SER A 112 -6.39 10.01 3.05
C SER A 112 -7.23 8.80 3.42
N PHE A 113 -8.55 8.85 3.23
CA PHE A 113 -9.43 7.70 3.44
C PHE A 113 -8.97 6.51 2.59
N PHE A 114 -8.81 6.70 1.27
CA PHE A 114 -8.33 5.64 0.39
C PHE A 114 -6.93 5.17 0.74
N LEU A 115 -6.02 6.08 1.14
CA LEU A 115 -4.67 5.70 1.54
C LEU A 115 -4.65 4.77 2.75
N VAL A 116 -5.49 5.03 3.76
CA VAL A 116 -5.62 4.17 4.94
C VAL A 116 -6.17 2.80 4.54
N PHE A 117 -7.24 2.77 3.75
CA PHE A 117 -7.83 1.51 3.27
C PHE A 117 -6.87 0.69 2.43
N ASP A 118 -6.18 1.33 1.51
CA ASP A 118 -5.18 0.70 0.66
C ASP A 118 -4.06 0.13 1.55
N PHE A 119 -3.58 0.89 2.55
CA PHE A 119 -2.60 0.43 3.52
C PHE A 119 -3.01 -0.86 4.25
N VAL A 120 -4.28 -0.98 4.62
CA VAL A 120 -4.81 -2.19 5.27
C VAL A 120 -4.91 -3.37 4.29
N LEU A 121 -5.32 -3.13 3.04
CA LEU A 121 -5.55 -4.21 2.05
C LEU A 121 -4.27 -4.77 1.44
N THR A 122 -3.26 -3.92 1.23
CA THR A 122 -1.97 -4.37 0.67
C THR A 122 -0.87 -4.06 1.68
N PRO A 123 -0.49 -5.03 2.52
CA PRO A 123 0.65 -4.88 3.41
C PRO A 123 1.95 -4.85 2.61
N PHE A 124 2.87 -3.97 3.01
CA PHE A 124 4.20 -3.89 2.40
C PHE A 124 5.02 -5.13 2.79
N ARG A 125 5.47 -5.92 1.81
CA ARG A 125 6.47 -6.96 2.05
C ARG A 125 7.85 -6.34 2.12
N SER A 126 8.56 -6.55 3.22
CA SER A 126 9.86 -5.94 3.39
C SER A 126 10.97 -6.73 2.67
N PRO A 127 11.96 -6.07 2.07
CA PRO A 127 13.14 -6.76 1.52
C PRO A 127 13.93 -7.56 2.58
N TYR A 128 13.82 -7.20 3.86
CA TYR A 128 14.39 -7.99 4.96
C TYR A 128 13.73 -9.36 5.11
N GLU A 129 12.41 -9.45 4.98
CA GLU A 129 11.70 -10.73 5.02
C GLU A 129 12.06 -11.60 3.82
N TYR A 130 12.26 -10.99 2.65
CA TYR A 130 12.68 -11.71 1.45
C TYR A 130 14.07 -12.35 1.63
N GLU A 131 15.07 -11.60 2.07
CA GLU A 131 16.42 -12.13 2.28
C GLU A 131 16.46 -13.20 3.39
N ALA A 132 15.73 -12.97 4.48
CA ALA A 132 15.62 -13.96 5.56
C ALA A 132 14.95 -15.25 5.06
N ASP A 133 13.90 -15.16 4.25
CA ASP A 133 13.22 -16.33 3.70
C ASP A 133 14.11 -17.11 2.71
N VAL A 134 14.90 -16.43 1.89
CA VAL A 134 15.87 -17.08 0.98
C VAL A 134 16.97 -17.78 1.77
N TYR A 135 17.53 -17.12 2.79
CA TYR A 135 18.53 -17.70 3.67
C TYR A 135 18.01 -18.93 4.41
N MET A 136 16.81 -18.85 4.99
CA MET A 136 16.22 -19.98 5.72
C MET A 136 15.93 -21.17 4.80
N LYS A 137 15.49 -20.95 3.55
CA LYS A 137 15.34 -22.04 2.57
C LYS A 137 16.67 -22.74 2.26
N ALA A 138 17.76 -21.98 2.13
CA ALA A 138 19.08 -22.55 1.92
C ALA A 138 19.58 -23.31 3.16
N TRP A 139 19.29 -22.78 4.35
CA TRP A 139 19.63 -23.41 5.63
C TRP A 139 18.87 -24.75 5.84
N GLU A 140 17.58 -24.80 5.49
CA GLU A 140 16.76 -26.02 5.53
C GLU A 140 17.29 -27.09 4.57
N GLN A 141 17.71 -26.70 3.36
CA GLN A 141 18.31 -27.61 2.38
C GLN A 141 19.61 -28.25 2.87
N VAL A 142 20.38 -27.53 3.69
CA VAL A 142 21.65 -28.00 4.25
C VAL A 142 21.45 -28.87 5.49
N ASN A 143 20.39 -28.63 6.29
CA ASN A 143 20.18 -29.27 7.60
C ASN A 143 19.14 -30.42 7.66
N HIS A 144 18.58 -30.86 6.51
CA HIS A 144 17.62 -31.98 6.32
C HIS A 144 16.12 -31.71 6.59
N ASP A 145 15.31 -32.36 5.74
CA ASP A 145 13.84 -32.38 5.49
C ASP A 145 13.05 -31.04 5.58
N PRO A 146 12.36 -30.63 4.49
CA PRO A 146 11.52 -29.43 4.52
C PRO A 146 10.45 -29.58 5.61
N LEU A 147 10.37 -28.58 6.50
CA LEU A 147 9.23 -28.43 7.40
C LEU A 147 7.94 -28.46 6.54
N PRO A 148 6.90 -29.21 6.94
CA PRO A 148 5.68 -29.32 6.14
C PRO A 148 5.07 -27.93 5.91
N ASP A 149 4.40 -27.78 4.77
CA ASP A 149 3.98 -26.51 4.18
C ASP A 149 3.49 -25.50 5.23
N LYS A 150 4.17 -24.35 5.20
CA LYS A 150 4.03 -23.16 6.04
C LYS A 150 2.64 -23.01 6.67
N VAL A 151 2.59 -23.02 8.01
CA VAL A 151 1.48 -22.51 8.83
C VAL A 151 1.31 -21.00 8.68
#